data_AF-A0A7W2M3A1-F1
#
_entry.id   AF-A0A7W2M3A1-F1
#
_cell.length_a   1.000
_cell.length_b   1.000
_cell.length_c   1.000
_cell.angle_alpha   90.00
_cell.angle_beta   90.00
_cell.angle_gamma   90.00
#
_symmetry.space_group_name_H-M   'P 1'
#
loop_
_entity.id
_entity.type
_entity.pdbx_description
1 polymer ?
#
loop_
_entity_poly.entity_id
_entity_poly.type
_entity_poly.pdbx_seq_one_letter_code
_entity_poly.pdbx_strand_id
1 'polypeptide(L)'
;MGVINPIKLLLISFLIWFLIYIQIPVKYLYTGNLFFPLLTLFLFITSFICGIISLKTSSVKSLLKPRNSKIKQIVYVLFLMGLLGVMLKIYAGFFNSKIFVSDNIFEQRIENMDKELTGGYIGVIGAILFPFSFVSLLMVLYNYRIFSNVFILFSILVGSYPFVETIFMGGRTIIALLGTTLVFVLIASYSKNARIPMKRVTWFGTLLFKMPTVLFKKRVSIPLVLIGIVFISYSFNVVNTRLKRFGYGNKTLKVWERKDYQWVEFNKDFLAEYYKAGNEEQAKMIGLYSLKHYFAHGVVEYIRMVNHLDYSTGYYYGQYEFDVFFKFFRSFGVPLKSGVQMQSILKRKAVYSTFFGPFYIDFGFFGVVILFFWGRFTKRVYIHAQDRNTEYVVFYGYLATIIITSAFINFLLGSSSYYLFAFFISLLLFKFWPNRLVLKREP
;
A
#
# COMPACT_ATOMS: atom_id res chain seq x y z
N MET A 1 -16.70 -15.37 8.23
CA MET A 1 -16.21 -14.00 8.51
C MET A 1 -16.49 -13.16 7.27
N GLY A 2 -16.81 -11.87 7.39
CA GLY A 2 -17.09 -10.97 6.24
C GLY A 2 -15.84 -10.59 5.42
N VAL A 3 -14.85 -11.49 5.31
CA VAL A 3 -13.64 -11.26 4.53
C VAL A 3 -14.03 -11.29 3.05
N ILE A 4 -13.87 -10.16 2.38
CA ILE A 4 -14.26 -10.00 0.97
C ILE A 4 -13.35 -10.88 0.12
N ASN A 5 -13.93 -11.62 -0.82
CA ASN A 5 -13.18 -12.49 -1.73
C ASN A 5 -12.17 -11.66 -2.57
N PRO A 6 -10.94 -12.15 -2.81
CA PRO A 6 -9.92 -11.40 -3.53
C PRO A 6 -10.31 -11.03 -4.97
N ILE A 7 -11.05 -11.89 -5.69
CA ILE A 7 -11.56 -11.58 -7.05
C ILE A 7 -12.54 -10.40 -6.98
N LYS A 8 -13.39 -10.36 -5.96
CA LYS A 8 -14.34 -9.24 -5.77
C LYS A 8 -13.61 -7.93 -5.48
N LEU A 9 -12.54 -7.97 -4.69
CA LEU A 9 -11.70 -6.78 -4.43
C LEU A 9 -11.04 -6.28 -5.72
N LEU A 10 -10.57 -7.19 -6.57
CA LEU A 10 -9.98 -6.85 -7.86
C LEU A 10 -11.00 -6.19 -8.79
N LEU A 11 -12.21 -6.76 -8.88
CA LEU A 11 -13.31 -6.17 -9.67
C LEU A 11 -13.69 -4.78 -9.16
N ILE A 12 -13.74 -4.59 -7.83
CA ILE A 12 -13.99 -3.27 -7.22
C ILE A 12 -12.86 -2.29 -7.58
N SER A 13 -11.60 -2.74 -7.60
CA SER A 13 -10.46 -1.90 -8.00
C SER A 13 -10.64 -1.34 -9.40
N PHE A 14 -10.95 -2.20 -10.37
CA PHE A 14 -11.19 -1.78 -11.77
C PHE A 14 -12.47 -0.97 -11.93
N LEU A 15 -13.53 -1.26 -11.15
CA LEU A 15 -14.75 -0.46 -11.17
C LEU A 15 -14.49 0.96 -10.65
N ILE A 16 -13.75 1.12 -9.55
CA ILE A 16 -13.34 2.44 -9.03
C ILE A 16 -12.51 3.17 -10.08
N TRP A 17 -11.51 2.50 -10.65
CA TRP A 17 -10.67 3.08 -11.70
C TRP A 17 -11.52 3.57 -12.88
N PHE A 18 -12.43 2.74 -13.39
CA PHE A 18 -13.29 3.08 -14.52
C PHE A 18 -14.21 4.26 -14.21
N LEU A 19 -14.89 4.25 -13.06
CA LEU A 19 -15.78 5.33 -12.64
C LEU A 19 -15.06 6.67 -12.48
N ILE A 20 -13.82 6.67 -12.00
CA ILE A 20 -13.02 7.90 -11.91
C ILE A 20 -12.47 8.32 -13.27
N TYR A 21 -12.03 7.35 -14.09
CA TYR A 21 -11.49 7.61 -15.42
C TYR A 21 -12.50 8.34 -16.32
N ILE A 22 -13.76 7.93 -16.34
CA ILE A 22 -14.80 8.60 -17.15
C ILE A 22 -15.13 10.03 -16.67
N GLN A 23 -14.78 10.38 -15.43
CA GLN A 23 -15.06 11.69 -14.82
C GLN A 23 -13.87 12.66 -14.90
N ILE A 24 -12.74 12.24 -15.49
CA ILE A 24 -11.55 13.07 -15.56
C ILE A 24 -11.66 14.04 -16.74
N PRO A 25 -11.41 15.35 -16.55
CA PRO A 25 -11.54 16.35 -17.61
C PRO A 25 -10.32 16.37 -18.55
N VAL A 26 -9.71 15.21 -18.80
CA VAL A 26 -8.54 15.10 -19.68
C VAL A 26 -8.60 13.88 -20.57
N LYS A 27 -7.98 14.01 -21.74
CA LYS A 27 -7.58 12.89 -22.59
C LYS A 27 -6.14 12.51 -22.28
N TYR A 28 -5.91 11.26 -21.93
CA TYR A 28 -4.56 10.74 -21.74
C TYR A 28 -3.87 10.49 -23.08
N LEU A 29 -2.64 10.99 -23.21
CA LEU A 29 -1.82 10.79 -24.40
C LEU A 29 -0.92 9.57 -24.23
N TYR A 30 -0.69 8.78 -25.25
CA TYR A 30 0.27 7.67 -25.21
C TYR A 30 0.89 7.51 -26.59
N THR A 31 2.09 6.94 -26.62
CA THR A 31 2.82 6.62 -27.85
C THR A 31 2.88 5.10 -27.98
N GLY A 32 2.74 4.57 -29.20
CA GLY A 32 2.79 3.13 -29.45
C GLY A 32 1.42 2.45 -29.57
N ASN A 33 1.41 1.12 -29.44
CA ASN A 33 0.22 0.30 -29.66
C ASN A 33 -0.58 0.13 -28.35
N LEU A 34 -1.91 0.09 -28.43
CA LEU A 34 -2.76 -0.25 -27.29
C LEU A 34 -2.93 -1.75 -27.09
N PHE A 35 -2.94 -2.52 -28.18
CA PHE A 35 -3.30 -3.92 -28.18
C PHE A 35 -2.37 -4.75 -27.30
N PHE A 36 -1.06 -4.63 -27.51
CA PHE A 36 -0.09 -5.45 -26.78
C PHE A 36 -0.06 -5.15 -25.27
N PRO A 37 0.03 -3.90 -24.80
CA PRO A 37 -0.08 -3.60 -23.36
C PRO A 37 -1.42 -4.02 -22.74
N LEU A 38 -2.54 -3.84 -23.45
CA LEU A 38 -3.84 -4.27 -22.91
C LEU A 38 -3.94 -5.80 -22.84
N LEU A 39 -3.37 -6.51 -23.82
CA LEU A 39 -3.29 -7.97 -23.84
C LEU A 39 -2.44 -8.48 -22.66
N THR A 40 -1.25 -7.93 -22.43
CA THR A 40 -0.39 -8.36 -21.32
C THR A 40 -1.04 -8.07 -19.98
N LEU A 41 -1.68 -6.90 -19.81
CA LEU A 41 -2.44 -6.58 -18.60
C LEU A 41 -3.59 -7.55 -18.39
N PHE A 42 -4.35 -7.87 -19.44
CA PHE A 42 -5.43 -8.84 -19.38
C PHE A 42 -4.94 -10.24 -19.00
N LEU A 43 -3.82 -10.70 -19.58
CA LEU A 43 -3.21 -11.98 -19.24
C LEU A 43 -2.73 -12.02 -17.79
N PHE A 44 -2.15 -10.93 -17.29
CA PHE A 44 -1.70 -10.81 -15.90
C PHE A 44 -2.87 -10.89 -14.91
N ILE A 45 -3.95 -10.16 -15.17
CA ILE A 45 -5.19 -10.19 -14.39
C ILE A 45 -5.80 -11.60 -14.42
N THR A 46 -5.94 -12.17 -15.61
CA THR A 46 -6.53 -13.50 -15.79
C THR A 46 -5.71 -14.56 -15.09
N SER A 47 -4.38 -14.50 -15.20
CA SER A 47 -3.47 -15.42 -14.52
C SER A 47 -3.60 -15.36 -13.00
N PHE A 48 -3.65 -14.16 -12.42
CA PHE A 48 -3.90 -13.97 -10.99
C PHE A 48 -5.25 -14.57 -10.55
N ILE A 49 -6.32 -14.34 -11.34
CA ILE A 49 -7.65 -14.92 -11.09
C ILE A 49 -7.61 -16.46 -11.20
N CYS A 50 -6.97 -17.02 -12.22
CA CYS A 50 -6.78 -18.46 -12.40
C CYS A 50 -6.02 -19.05 -11.21
N GLY A 51 -5.00 -18.36 -10.71
CA GLY A 51 -4.29 -18.72 -9.49
C GLY A 51 -5.22 -18.85 -8.29
N ILE A 52 -6.12 -17.88 -8.10
CA ILE A 52 -7.13 -17.90 -7.03
C ILE A 52 -8.11 -19.06 -7.20
N ILE A 53 -8.64 -19.27 -8.41
CA ILE A 53 -9.65 -20.29 -8.69
C ILE A 53 -9.05 -21.71 -8.59
N SER A 54 -7.79 -21.88 -8.96
CA SER A 54 -7.07 -23.17 -8.96
C SER A 54 -6.98 -23.82 -7.57
N LEU A 55 -7.12 -23.05 -6.49
CA LEU A 55 -7.05 -23.55 -5.12
C LEU A 55 -8.45 -23.65 -4.52
N LYS A 56 -9.03 -24.85 -4.61
CA LYS A 56 -10.33 -25.17 -4.00
C LYS A 56 -10.23 -25.06 -2.47
N THR A 57 -11.20 -24.39 -1.84
CA THR A 57 -11.22 -24.21 -0.38
C THR A 57 -11.18 -25.56 0.36
N SER A 58 -11.88 -26.58 -0.13
CA SER A 58 -11.89 -27.93 0.45
C SER A 58 -10.55 -28.66 0.40
N SER A 59 -9.65 -28.27 -0.50
CA SER A 59 -8.32 -28.89 -0.63
C SER A 59 -7.28 -28.35 0.36
N VAL A 60 -7.59 -27.22 1.02
CA VAL A 60 -6.68 -26.60 1.97
C VAL A 60 -6.97 -27.13 3.37
N LYS A 61 -5.99 -27.85 3.94
CA LYS A 61 -6.09 -28.39 5.30
C LYS A 61 -6.32 -27.26 6.30
N SER A 62 -7.36 -27.38 7.12
CA SER A 62 -7.62 -26.43 8.21
C SER A 62 -6.45 -26.43 9.19
N LEU A 63 -6.03 -25.24 9.63
CA LEU A 63 -5.02 -25.09 10.66
C LEU A 63 -5.67 -25.16 12.04
N LEU A 64 -4.97 -25.80 12.99
CA LEU A 64 -5.35 -25.76 14.40
C LEU A 64 -5.20 -24.32 14.91
N LYS A 65 -6.22 -23.82 15.60
CA LYS A 65 -6.17 -22.48 16.17
C LYS A 65 -5.10 -22.41 17.26
N PRO A 66 -4.17 -21.44 17.20
CA PRO A 66 -3.15 -21.29 18.22
C PRO A 66 -3.79 -20.94 19.56
N ARG A 67 -3.22 -21.48 20.65
CA ARG A 67 -3.62 -21.11 22.02
C ARG A 67 -3.35 -19.63 22.27
N ASN A 68 -4.11 -19.02 23.17
CA ASN A 68 -3.92 -17.62 23.56
C ASN A 68 -2.49 -17.35 24.07
N SER A 69 -1.85 -18.30 24.76
CA SER A 69 -0.46 -18.19 25.20
C SER A 69 0.52 -18.06 24.03
N LYS A 70 0.37 -18.88 22.99
CA LYS A 70 1.19 -18.80 21.76
C LYS A 70 0.99 -17.46 21.05
N ILE A 71 -0.26 -17.00 20.91
CA ILE A 71 -0.56 -15.69 20.32
C ILE A 71 0.14 -14.59 21.10
N LYS A 72 0.03 -14.59 22.44
CA LYS A 72 0.69 -13.59 23.30
C LYS A 72 2.20 -13.58 23.11
N GLN A 73 2.85 -14.74 23.17
CA GLN A 73 4.30 -14.86 23.01
C GLN A 73 4.78 -14.28 21.68
N ILE A 74 4.15 -14.69 20.57
CA ILE A 74 4.53 -14.18 19.24
C ILE A 74 4.28 -12.67 19.16
N VAL A 75 3.13 -12.18 19.64
CA VAL A 75 2.83 -10.73 19.64
C VAL A 75 3.84 -9.93 20.46
N TYR A 76 4.30 -10.46 21.60
CA TYR A 76 5.35 -9.81 22.38
C TYR A 76 6.69 -9.77 21.64
N VAL A 77 7.09 -10.86 20.97
CA VAL A 77 8.30 -10.86 20.13
C VAL A 77 8.20 -9.83 19.00
N LEU A 78 7.07 -9.82 18.28
CA LEU A 78 6.84 -8.84 17.22
C LEU A 78 6.82 -7.41 17.75
N PHE A 79 6.23 -7.19 18.94
CA PHE A 79 6.24 -5.89 19.60
C PHE A 79 7.66 -5.44 19.94
N LEU A 80 8.49 -6.32 20.51
CA LEU A 80 9.88 -6.00 20.85
C LEU A 80 10.72 -5.70 19.61
N MET A 81 10.59 -6.50 18.55
CA MET A 81 11.24 -6.23 17.25
C MET A 81 10.80 -4.88 16.68
N GLY A 82 9.49 -4.60 16.74
CA GLY A 82 8.92 -3.34 16.28
C GLY A 82 9.40 -2.15 17.10
N LEU A 83 9.44 -2.27 18.43
CA LEU A 83 9.93 -1.24 19.35
C LEU A 83 11.40 -0.91 19.07
N LEU A 84 12.24 -1.93 18.95
CA LEU A 84 13.65 -1.75 18.57
C LEU A 84 13.75 -1.03 17.23
N GLY A 85 12.99 -1.46 16.21
CA GLY A 85 12.96 -0.80 14.91
C GLY A 85 12.55 0.68 14.99
N VAL A 86 11.51 1.00 15.77
CA VAL A 86 11.07 2.38 16.01
C VAL A 86 12.18 3.20 16.68
N MET A 87 12.84 2.67 17.71
CA MET A 87 13.96 3.35 18.38
C MET A 87 15.12 3.63 17.42
N LEU A 88 15.51 2.65 16.59
CA LEU A 88 16.57 2.83 15.59
C LEU A 88 16.18 3.85 14.51
N LYS A 89 14.91 3.90 14.11
CA LYS A 89 14.40 4.89 13.15
C LYS A 89 14.38 6.30 13.72
N ILE A 90 13.99 6.45 14.99
CA ILE A 90 14.10 7.72 15.72
C ILE A 90 15.57 8.14 15.77
N TYR A 91 16.46 7.26 16.21
CA TYR A 91 17.89 7.52 16.26
C TYR A 91 18.45 7.97 14.90
N ALA A 92 18.22 7.20 13.83
CA ALA A 92 18.67 7.56 12.48
C ALA A 92 18.02 8.86 11.98
N GLY A 93 16.80 9.17 12.41
CA GLY A 93 16.09 10.41 12.13
C GLY A 93 16.75 11.65 12.75
N PHE A 94 17.17 11.54 14.00
CA PHE A 94 17.84 12.63 14.73
C PHE A 94 19.30 12.79 14.31
N PHE A 95 20.08 11.70 14.31
CA PHE A 95 21.53 11.78 14.21
C PHE A 95 22.07 11.66 12.79
N ASN A 96 21.43 10.83 11.93
CA ASN A 96 21.98 10.53 10.60
C ASN A 96 21.33 11.41 9.53
N SER A 97 20.01 11.31 9.40
CA SER A 97 19.25 12.02 8.37
C SER A 97 18.84 13.44 8.76
N LYS A 98 18.97 13.79 10.05
CA LYS A 98 18.62 15.08 10.67
C LYS A 98 17.18 15.56 10.38
N ILE A 99 16.30 14.67 9.93
CA ILE A 99 14.91 14.97 9.55
C ILE A 99 14.07 15.49 10.72
N PHE A 100 14.37 15.07 11.96
CA PHE A 100 13.62 15.49 13.14
C PHE A 100 14.15 16.78 13.78
N VAL A 101 15.30 17.29 13.32
CA VAL A 101 15.94 18.50 13.86
C VAL A 101 15.96 19.64 12.83
N SER A 102 15.67 19.34 11.56
CA SER A 102 15.67 20.35 10.50
C SER A 102 14.50 21.34 10.66
N ASP A 103 14.81 22.64 10.55
CA ASP A 103 13.79 23.71 10.52
C ASP A 103 12.80 23.55 9.35
N ASN A 104 13.24 22.90 8.27
CA ASN A 104 12.40 22.56 7.14
C ASN A 104 12.53 21.09 6.75
N ILE A 105 11.65 20.27 7.31
CA ILE A 105 11.57 18.81 7.09
C ILE A 105 11.46 18.47 5.60
N PHE A 106 10.77 19.31 4.81
CA PHE A 106 10.60 19.08 3.39
C PHE A 106 11.92 19.33 2.61
N GLU A 107 12.71 20.35 2.95
CA GLU A 107 14.08 20.56 2.43
C GLU A 107 14.97 19.37 2.76
N GLN A 108 15.05 19.02 4.03
CA GLN A 108 15.90 17.93 4.49
C GLN A 108 15.56 16.60 3.81
N ARG A 109 14.27 16.36 3.55
CA ARG A 109 13.83 15.20 2.78
C ARG A 109 14.34 15.22 1.35
N ILE A 110 14.24 16.35 0.63
CA ILE A 110 14.70 16.43 -0.76
C ILE A 110 16.20 16.17 -0.84
N GLU A 111 16.99 16.77 0.05
CA GLU A 111 18.45 16.51 0.13
C GLU A 111 18.77 15.03 0.41
N ASN A 112 17.89 14.36 1.16
CA ASN A 112 18.03 12.96 1.51
C ASN A 112 17.51 12.00 0.42
N MET A 113 16.78 12.48 -0.60
CA MET A 113 16.28 11.64 -1.68
C MET A 113 17.38 11.23 -2.66
N ASP A 114 18.40 12.06 -2.86
CA ASP A 114 19.49 11.82 -3.80
C ASP A 114 20.64 10.99 -3.21
N LYS A 115 20.60 10.75 -1.89
CA LYS A 115 21.63 10.00 -1.16
C LYS A 115 21.16 8.57 -0.91
N GLU A 116 21.92 7.59 -1.41
CA GLU A 116 21.74 6.22 -0.94
C GLU A 116 22.17 6.11 0.53
N LEU A 117 21.51 5.23 1.30
CA LEU A 117 21.82 4.97 2.71
C LEU A 117 21.82 6.20 3.65
N THR A 118 20.91 7.15 3.47
CA THR A 118 20.76 8.33 4.35
C THR A 118 20.62 8.05 5.84
N GLY A 119 20.02 6.92 6.20
CA GLY A 119 19.95 6.48 7.60
C GLY A 119 21.18 5.68 8.07
N GLY A 120 22.18 5.46 7.22
CA GLY A 120 23.25 4.50 7.45
C GLY A 120 22.75 3.06 7.60
N TYR A 121 23.63 2.15 8.01
CA TYR A 121 23.28 0.76 8.31
C TYR A 121 22.21 0.66 9.42
N ILE A 122 22.28 1.53 10.42
CA ILE A 122 21.28 1.63 11.50
C ILE A 122 19.89 1.91 10.92
N GLY A 123 19.79 2.85 9.97
CA GLY A 123 18.54 3.18 9.31
C GLY A 123 17.99 2.02 8.46
N VAL A 124 18.86 1.22 7.83
CA VAL A 124 18.45 0.02 7.08
C VAL A 124 17.88 -1.04 8.01
N ILE A 125 18.57 -1.35 9.11
CA ILE A 125 18.09 -2.31 10.12
C ILE A 125 16.77 -1.81 10.73
N GLY A 126 16.72 -0.52 11.11
CA GLY A 126 15.51 0.13 11.59
C GLY A 126 14.35 0.03 10.61
N ALA A 127 14.60 0.22 9.30
CA ALA A 127 13.59 0.12 8.24
C ALA A 127 13.01 -1.30 8.08
N ILE A 128 13.81 -2.34 8.31
CA ILE A 128 13.35 -3.73 8.28
C ILE A 128 12.55 -4.08 9.54
N LEU A 129 12.93 -3.54 10.70
CA LEU A 129 12.34 -3.90 11.99
C LEU A 129 11.08 -3.12 12.36
N PHE A 130 11.01 -1.82 12.05
CA PHE A 130 9.87 -1.00 12.48
C PHE A 130 8.49 -1.46 11.95
N PRO A 131 8.31 -2.12 10.79
CA PRO A 131 7.00 -2.58 10.34
C PRO A 131 6.39 -3.63 11.29
N PHE A 132 7.21 -4.34 12.07
CA PHE A 132 6.72 -5.27 13.08
C PHE A 132 5.90 -4.59 14.18
N SER A 133 6.10 -3.28 14.44
CA SER A 133 5.27 -2.53 15.38
C SER A 133 3.81 -2.45 14.91
N PHE A 134 3.62 -2.22 13.61
CA PHE A 134 2.29 -2.17 13.01
C PHE A 134 1.66 -3.56 12.95
N VAL A 135 2.41 -4.60 12.55
CA VAL A 135 1.90 -5.98 12.56
C VAL A 135 1.47 -6.41 13.96
N SER A 136 2.28 -6.08 14.98
CA SER A 136 1.95 -6.34 16.39
C SER A 136 0.68 -5.61 16.81
N LEU A 137 0.55 -4.32 16.51
CA LEU A 137 -0.68 -3.55 16.75
C LEU A 137 -1.91 -4.21 16.13
N LEU A 138 -1.85 -4.61 14.85
CA LEU A 138 -2.96 -5.28 14.18
C LEU A 138 -3.36 -6.58 14.90
N MET A 139 -2.38 -7.38 15.34
CA MET A 139 -2.63 -8.62 16.08
C MET A 139 -3.22 -8.38 17.48
N VAL A 140 -2.76 -7.35 18.18
CA VAL A 140 -3.31 -6.91 19.46
C VAL A 140 -4.75 -6.48 19.29
N LEU A 141 -5.06 -5.63 18.30
CA LEU A 141 -6.43 -5.18 18.04
C LEU A 141 -7.37 -6.32 17.64
N TYR A 142 -6.89 -7.29 16.87
CA TYR A 142 -7.67 -8.48 16.51
C TYR A 142 -7.94 -9.43 17.70
N ASN A 143 -7.06 -9.41 18.70
CA ASN A 143 -7.12 -10.27 19.89
C ASN A 143 -7.26 -9.48 21.20
N TYR A 144 -7.81 -8.26 21.17
CA TYR A 144 -7.72 -7.31 22.29
C TYR A 144 -8.13 -7.88 23.65
N ARG A 145 -9.10 -8.81 23.70
CA ARG A 145 -9.58 -9.47 24.93
C ARG A 145 -8.53 -10.29 25.68
N ILE A 146 -7.44 -10.70 25.03
CA ILE A 146 -6.40 -11.51 25.71
C ILE A 146 -5.30 -10.63 26.31
N PHE A 147 -5.20 -9.36 25.94
CA PHE A 147 -4.15 -8.44 26.38
C PHE A 147 -4.66 -7.48 27.46
N SER A 148 -3.75 -6.97 28.29
CA SER A 148 -4.08 -5.93 29.27
C SER A 148 -4.28 -4.58 28.57
N ASN A 149 -5.11 -3.71 29.15
CA ASN A 149 -5.33 -2.36 28.62
C ASN A 149 -4.02 -1.55 28.50
N VAL A 150 -3.11 -1.73 29.45
CA VAL A 150 -1.77 -1.10 29.43
C VAL A 150 -1.00 -1.54 28.19
N PHE A 151 -0.93 -2.86 27.92
CA PHE A 151 -0.21 -3.36 26.75
C PHE A 151 -0.87 -2.93 25.44
N ILE A 152 -2.20 -2.85 25.40
CA ILE A 152 -2.94 -2.30 24.25
C ILE A 152 -2.54 -0.85 24.00
N LEU A 153 -2.50 -0.01 25.04
CA LEU A 153 -2.08 1.38 24.93
C LEU A 153 -0.65 1.51 24.38
N PHE A 154 0.31 0.77 24.94
CA PHE A 154 1.69 0.76 24.43
C PHE A 154 1.77 0.28 22.99
N SER A 155 0.99 -0.74 22.63
CA SER A 155 0.92 -1.24 21.24
C SER A 155 0.37 -0.19 20.29
N ILE A 156 -0.60 0.63 20.72
CA ILE A 156 -1.13 1.76 19.93
C ILE A 156 -0.05 2.84 19.76
N LEU A 157 0.65 3.21 20.84
CA LEU A 157 1.71 4.23 20.78
C LEU A 157 2.84 3.81 19.82
N VAL A 158 3.40 2.61 20.01
CA VAL A 158 4.52 2.13 19.19
C VAL A 158 4.06 1.75 17.78
N GLY A 159 2.91 1.10 17.63
CA GLY A 159 2.37 0.67 16.34
C GLY A 159 1.79 1.79 15.48
N SER A 160 1.52 2.98 16.05
CA SER A 160 1.13 4.17 15.31
C SER A 160 2.32 4.97 14.77
N TYR A 161 3.55 4.69 15.22
CA TYR A 161 4.76 5.37 14.76
C TYR A 161 4.89 5.42 13.22
N PRO A 162 4.60 4.35 12.45
CA PRO A 162 4.57 4.43 10.99
C PRO A 162 3.71 5.55 10.40
N PHE A 163 2.56 5.84 10.99
CA PHE A 163 1.71 6.96 10.55
C PHE A 163 2.38 8.28 10.87
N VAL A 164 2.91 8.41 12.08
CA VAL A 164 3.63 9.61 12.54
C VAL A 164 4.81 9.91 11.60
N GLU A 165 5.69 8.94 11.40
CA GLU A 165 6.83 9.06 10.49
C GLU A 165 6.38 9.48 9.08
N THR A 166 5.36 8.82 8.53
CA THR A 166 4.87 9.12 7.19
C THR A 166 4.29 10.53 7.09
N ILE A 167 3.56 10.98 8.12
CA ILE A 167 3.00 12.33 8.19
C ILE A 167 4.13 13.37 8.17
N PHE A 168 5.15 13.19 9.00
CA PHE A 168 6.35 14.03 9.03
C PHE A 168 7.08 14.04 7.69
N MET A 169 7.18 12.88 7.03
CA MET A 169 7.79 12.77 5.70
C MET A 169 6.90 13.30 4.57
N GLY A 170 5.69 13.83 4.83
CA GLY A 170 4.79 14.30 3.78
C GLY A 170 4.31 13.17 2.84
N GLY A 171 4.28 11.94 3.34
CA GLY A 171 3.86 10.75 2.59
C GLY A 171 2.34 10.56 2.68
N ARG A 172 1.73 10.07 1.59
CA ARG A 172 0.26 9.87 1.52
C ARG A 172 -0.12 8.43 1.22
N THR A 173 0.67 7.77 0.37
CA THR A 173 0.44 6.40 -0.09
C THR A 173 0.53 5.38 1.05
N ILE A 174 1.54 5.50 1.91
CA ILE A 174 1.71 4.62 3.07
C ILE A 174 0.58 4.84 4.09
N ILE A 175 0.15 6.08 4.34
CA ILE A 175 -1.00 6.36 5.23
C ILE A 175 -2.24 5.65 4.70
N ALA A 176 -2.52 5.75 3.39
CA ALA A 176 -3.65 5.08 2.77
C ALA A 176 -3.55 3.54 2.89
N LEU A 177 -2.36 2.98 2.65
CA LEU A 177 -2.09 1.54 2.77
C LEU A 177 -2.31 1.02 4.20
N LEU A 178 -1.66 1.64 5.18
CA LEU A 178 -1.73 1.21 6.59
C LEU A 178 -3.10 1.50 7.17
N GLY A 179 -3.70 2.65 6.86
CA GLY A 179 -5.05 3.01 7.32
C GLY A 179 -6.11 2.05 6.80
N THR A 180 -6.07 1.71 5.51
CA THR A 180 -7.02 0.74 4.92
C THR A 180 -6.80 -0.66 5.50
N THR A 181 -5.54 -1.08 5.68
CA THR A 181 -5.20 -2.35 6.33
C THR A 181 -5.76 -2.42 7.76
N LEU A 182 -5.58 -1.34 8.54
CA LEU A 182 -6.12 -1.22 9.89
C LEU A 182 -7.65 -1.32 9.90
N VAL A 183 -8.34 -0.64 8.99
CA VAL A 183 -9.81 -0.73 8.85
C VAL A 183 -10.26 -2.16 8.57
N PHE A 184 -9.60 -2.88 7.65
CA PHE A 184 -9.90 -4.30 7.39
C PHE A 184 -9.75 -5.16 8.65
N VAL A 185 -8.67 -4.98 9.42
CA VAL A 185 -8.42 -5.74 10.65
C VAL A 185 -9.39 -5.37 11.78
N LEU A 186 -9.78 -4.10 11.91
CA LEU A 186 -10.79 -3.67 12.88
C LEU A 186 -12.16 -4.26 12.58
N ILE A 187 -12.57 -4.24 11.31
CA ILE A 187 -13.81 -4.90 10.83
C ILE A 187 -13.77 -6.40 11.14
N ALA A 188 -12.63 -7.03 10.90
CA ALA A 188 -12.37 -8.43 11.20
C ALA A 188 -12.47 -8.73 12.71
N SER A 189 -11.82 -7.93 13.54
CA SER A 189 -11.85 -8.04 15.01
C SER A 189 -13.26 -7.91 15.56
N TYR A 190 -13.98 -6.89 15.09
CA TYR A 190 -15.36 -6.67 15.50
C TYR A 190 -16.27 -7.85 15.09
N SER A 191 -16.12 -8.35 13.86
CA SER A 191 -16.85 -9.52 13.35
C SER A 191 -16.54 -10.83 14.08
N LYS A 192 -15.33 -10.98 14.63
CA LYS A 192 -14.95 -12.13 15.46
C LYS A 192 -15.68 -12.11 16.80
N ASN A 193 -15.81 -10.92 17.39
CA ASN A 193 -16.18 -10.73 18.79
C ASN A 193 -17.66 -10.37 19.00
N ALA A 194 -18.38 -9.96 17.96
CA ALA A 194 -19.81 -9.66 17.99
C ALA A 194 -20.59 -10.50 16.95
N ARG A 195 -21.80 -10.98 17.31
CA ARG A 195 -22.76 -11.57 16.37
C ARG A 195 -23.46 -10.44 15.61
N ILE A 196 -22.90 -9.98 14.49
CA ILE A 196 -23.38 -8.77 13.82
C ILE A 196 -24.19 -9.15 12.57
N PRO A 197 -25.36 -8.52 12.36
CA PRO A 197 -26.06 -8.62 11.10
C PRO A 197 -25.25 -7.92 9.99
N MET A 198 -25.12 -8.58 8.85
CA MET A 198 -24.35 -8.10 7.71
C MET A 198 -25.30 -7.45 6.69
N LYS A 199 -25.04 -6.19 6.35
CA LYS A 199 -25.78 -5.48 5.29
C LYS A 199 -25.24 -5.94 3.93
N ARG A 200 -26.14 -6.31 3.02
CA ARG A 200 -25.82 -6.62 1.63
C ARG A 200 -25.60 -5.30 0.88
N VAL A 201 -24.41 -5.12 0.31
CA VAL A 201 -24.11 -3.99 -0.57
C VAL A 201 -24.26 -4.48 -2.00
N THR A 202 -25.28 -3.98 -2.69
CA THR A 202 -25.64 -4.37 -4.06
C THR A 202 -25.42 -3.21 -5.02
N TRP A 203 -25.03 -3.52 -6.25
CA TRP A 203 -24.91 -2.57 -7.35
C TRP A 203 -25.59 -3.17 -8.58
N PHE A 204 -26.57 -2.46 -9.17
CA PHE A 204 -27.46 -2.98 -10.23
C PHE A 204 -27.95 -4.42 -9.95
N GLY A 205 -28.47 -4.69 -8.75
CA GLY A 205 -28.98 -6.01 -8.37
C GLY A 205 -27.90 -7.07 -8.03
N THR A 206 -26.64 -6.85 -8.38
CA THR A 206 -25.55 -7.81 -8.07
C THR A 206 -24.96 -7.56 -6.67
N LEU A 207 -24.75 -8.63 -5.90
CA LEU A 207 -24.13 -8.54 -4.56
C LEU A 207 -22.61 -8.34 -4.68
N LEU A 208 -22.17 -7.09 -4.50
CA LEU A 208 -20.75 -6.75 -4.41
C LEU A 208 -20.14 -7.43 -3.18
N PHE A 209 -20.53 -7.00 -1.97
CA PHE A 209 -20.00 -7.55 -0.73
C PHE A 209 -20.97 -7.38 0.45
N LYS A 210 -20.65 -8.04 1.56
CA LYS A 210 -21.38 -7.92 2.82
C LYS A 210 -20.54 -7.08 3.78
N MET A 211 -21.10 -5.99 4.28
CA MET A 211 -20.47 -5.13 5.29
C MET A 211 -21.15 -5.33 6.65
N PRO A 212 -20.40 -5.26 7.77
CA PRO A 212 -21.02 -5.16 9.08
C PRO A 212 -21.93 -3.93 9.17
N THR A 213 -23.14 -4.10 9.69
CA THR A 213 -24.08 -2.96 9.91
C THR A 213 -23.52 -1.88 10.82
N VAL A 214 -22.54 -2.20 11.68
CA VAL A 214 -21.88 -1.23 12.56
C VAL A 214 -21.21 -0.09 11.80
N LEU A 215 -20.71 -0.33 10.59
CA LEU A 215 -20.05 0.71 9.77
C LEU A 215 -21.02 1.82 9.36
N PHE A 216 -22.32 1.54 9.38
CA PHE A 216 -23.39 2.50 9.08
C PHE A 216 -23.97 3.15 10.33
N LYS A 217 -23.50 2.78 11.55
CA LYS A 217 -23.91 3.46 12.78
C LYS A 217 -23.19 4.79 12.88
N LYS A 218 -23.91 5.87 13.22
CA LYS A 218 -23.38 7.23 13.38
C LYS A 218 -22.08 7.30 14.20
N ARG A 219 -21.99 6.54 15.30
CA ARG A 219 -20.81 6.46 16.18
C ARG A 219 -19.54 5.93 15.51
N VAL A 220 -19.64 5.26 14.37
CA VAL A 220 -18.50 4.73 13.58
C VAL A 220 -18.37 5.46 12.25
N SER A 221 -19.48 5.69 11.54
CA SER A 221 -19.46 6.36 10.24
C SER A 221 -18.99 7.80 10.33
N ILE A 222 -19.41 8.57 11.35
CA ILE A 222 -19.02 9.98 11.51
C ILE A 222 -17.50 10.10 11.75
N PRO A 223 -16.88 9.38 12.72
CA PRO A 223 -15.43 9.40 12.86
C PRO A 223 -14.67 8.99 11.59
N LEU A 224 -15.13 7.97 10.86
CA LEU A 224 -14.48 7.56 9.61
C LEU A 224 -14.54 8.65 8.54
N VAL A 225 -15.67 9.34 8.43
CA VAL A 225 -15.82 10.48 7.50
C VAL A 225 -14.92 11.64 7.92
N LEU A 226 -14.86 11.97 9.21
CA LEU A 226 -13.98 13.02 9.73
C LEU A 226 -12.50 12.71 9.47
N ILE A 227 -12.06 11.45 9.71
CA ILE A 227 -10.70 11.01 9.38
C ILE A 227 -10.44 11.15 7.87
N GLY A 228 -11.41 10.82 7.03
CA GLY A 228 -11.33 11.01 5.58
C GLY A 228 -11.15 12.49 5.20
N ILE A 229 -11.93 13.40 5.79
CA ILE A 229 -11.82 14.85 5.58
C ILE A 229 -10.45 15.36 6.02
N VAL A 230 -9.96 14.95 7.20
CA VAL A 230 -8.64 15.32 7.71
C VAL A 230 -7.53 14.84 6.78
N PHE A 231 -7.63 13.61 6.27
CA PHE A 231 -6.66 13.07 5.31
C PHE A 231 -6.66 13.81 3.97
N ILE A 232 -7.84 14.19 3.48
CA ILE A 232 -8.00 15.00 2.26
C ILE A 232 -7.38 16.39 2.48
N SER A 233 -7.69 17.04 3.61
CA SER A 233 -7.12 18.35 3.98
C SER A 233 -5.59 18.29 4.09
N TYR A 234 -5.04 17.29 4.79
CA TYR A 234 -3.60 17.02 4.84
C TYR A 234 -3.01 16.84 3.44
N SER A 235 -3.69 16.08 2.58
CA SER A 235 -3.24 15.82 1.21
C SER A 235 -3.19 17.07 0.36
N PHE A 236 -4.16 17.98 0.51
CA PHE A 236 -4.13 19.30 -0.14
C PHE A 236 -2.99 20.16 0.37
N ASN A 237 -2.79 20.21 1.69
CA ASN A 237 -1.69 20.98 2.28
C ASN A 237 -0.33 20.52 1.73
N VAL A 238 -0.06 19.21 1.73
CA VAL A 238 1.19 18.63 1.19
C VAL A 238 1.39 19.00 -0.28
N VAL A 239 0.35 18.98 -1.11
CA VAL A 239 0.44 19.37 -2.52
C VAL A 239 0.73 20.86 -2.65
N ASN A 240 0.01 21.71 -1.93
CA ASN A 240 0.18 23.16 -1.99
C ASN A 240 1.56 23.59 -1.53
N THR A 241 2.11 23.00 -0.46
CA THR A 241 3.49 23.27 -0.01
C THR A 241 4.50 22.93 -1.10
N ARG A 242 4.33 21.79 -1.80
CA ARG A 242 5.21 21.40 -2.91
C ARG A 242 5.09 22.37 -4.09
N LEU A 243 3.88 22.70 -4.51
CA LEU A 243 3.65 23.63 -5.62
C LEU A 243 4.22 25.02 -5.34
N LYS A 244 4.09 25.51 -4.09
CA LYS A 244 4.69 26.77 -3.65
C LYS A 244 6.21 26.72 -3.75
N ARG A 245 6.83 25.64 -3.24
CA ARG A 245 8.29 25.49 -3.28
C ARG A 245 8.85 25.41 -4.70
N PHE A 246 8.22 24.65 -5.59
CA PHE A 246 8.69 24.57 -6.97
C PHE A 246 8.40 25.85 -7.79
N GLY A 247 7.92 26.93 -7.16
CA GLY A 247 7.62 28.19 -7.83
C GLY A 247 6.47 28.09 -8.82
N TYR A 248 5.64 27.04 -8.72
CA TYR A 248 4.57 26.81 -9.67
C TYR A 248 3.38 27.72 -9.44
N GLY A 249 3.03 28.05 -8.20
CA GLY A 249 1.93 29.00 -7.90
C GLY A 249 0.69 28.80 -8.78
N ASN A 250 0.23 29.87 -9.44
CA ASN A 250 -0.91 29.84 -10.37
C ASN A 250 -0.55 29.25 -11.76
N LYS A 251 0.71 28.92 -12.02
CA LYS A 251 1.19 28.27 -13.25
C LYS A 251 1.08 26.74 -13.19
N THR A 252 0.50 26.17 -12.12
CA THR A 252 0.36 24.71 -11.95
C THR A 252 -0.31 24.05 -13.16
N LEU A 253 -1.39 24.62 -13.69
CA LEU A 253 -2.05 24.10 -14.90
C LEU A 253 -1.10 24.13 -16.10
N LYS A 254 -0.39 25.24 -16.33
CA LYS A 254 0.57 25.37 -17.44
C LYS A 254 1.69 24.35 -17.38
N VAL A 255 2.12 23.96 -16.17
CA VAL A 255 3.12 22.89 -15.98
C VAL A 255 2.52 21.52 -16.31
N TRP A 256 1.27 21.29 -15.94
CA TRP A 256 0.59 20.02 -16.22
C TRP A 256 0.18 19.85 -17.69
N GLU A 257 -0.08 20.95 -18.39
CA GLU A 257 -0.26 21.00 -19.84
C GLU A 257 1.04 20.71 -20.61
N ARG A 258 2.21 20.80 -19.96
CA ARG A 258 3.45 20.42 -20.64
C ARG A 258 3.39 18.95 -21.00
N LYS A 259 3.55 18.68 -22.30
CA LYS A 259 3.43 17.35 -22.89
C LYS A 259 4.37 16.32 -22.30
N ASP A 260 5.45 16.74 -21.63
CA ASP A 260 6.45 15.90 -20.99
C ASP A 260 6.16 15.61 -19.49
N TYR A 261 5.30 16.42 -18.83
CA TYR A 261 5.02 16.25 -17.40
C TYR A 261 3.90 15.25 -17.13
N GLN A 262 2.64 15.56 -17.43
CA GLN A 262 1.50 14.63 -17.22
C GLN A 262 1.08 13.83 -18.46
N TRP A 263 1.48 14.31 -19.65
CA TRP A 263 1.09 13.74 -20.94
C TRP A 263 -0.43 13.65 -21.09
N VAL A 264 -1.11 14.75 -20.81
CA VAL A 264 -2.57 14.84 -20.91
C VAL A 264 -2.94 16.04 -21.76
N GLU A 265 -4.13 16.00 -22.34
CA GLU A 265 -4.78 17.14 -22.98
C GLU A 265 -6.05 17.46 -22.20
N PHE A 266 -6.17 18.69 -21.69
CA PHE A 266 -7.36 19.11 -20.95
C PHE A 266 -8.52 19.41 -21.89
N ASN A 267 -9.73 19.05 -21.46
CA ASN A 267 -10.94 19.36 -22.19
C ASN A 267 -11.12 20.88 -22.27
N LYS A 268 -11.55 21.39 -23.43
CA LYS A 268 -11.74 22.84 -23.67
C LYS A 268 -12.70 23.47 -22.66
N ASP A 269 -13.77 22.77 -22.29
CA ASP A 269 -14.76 23.26 -21.32
C ASP A 269 -14.14 23.46 -19.93
N PHE A 270 -13.31 22.51 -19.49
CA PHE A 270 -12.60 22.61 -18.21
C PHE A 270 -11.61 23.78 -18.22
N LEU A 271 -10.88 23.98 -19.31
CA LEU A 271 -9.96 25.12 -19.45
C LEU A 271 -10.73 26.45 -19.41
N ALA A 272 -11.86 26.55 -20.13
CA ALA A 272 -12.69 27.74 -20.15
C ALA A 272 -13.25 28.07 -18.76
N GLU A 273 -13.69 27.07 -18.00
CA GLU A 273 -14.14 27.24 -16.62
C GLU A 273 -12.99 27.66 -15.70
N TYR A 274 -11.84 27.00 -15.80
CA TYR A 274 -10.66 27.28 -14.99
C TYR A 274 -10.17 28.72 -15.16
N TYR A 275 -10.05 29.22 -16.41
CA TYR A 275 -9.58 30.58 -16.66
C TYR A 275 -10.60 31.67 -16.31
N LYS A 276 -11.89 31.33 -16.17
CA LYS A 276 -12.95 32.22 -15.66
C LYS A 276 -13.03 32.23 -14.14
N ALA A 277 -12.58 31.17 -13.48
CA ALA A 277 -12.67 30.99 -12.05
C ALA A 277 -11.69 31.89 -11.27
N GLY A 278 -12.09 32.30 -10.06
CA GLY A 278 -11.19 32.98 -9.12
C GLY A 278 -10.10 32.06 -8.55
N ASN A 279 -9.06 32.62 -7.94
CA ASN A 279 -7.88 31.88 -7.45
C ASN A 279 -8.23 30.69 -6.52
N GLU A 280 -9.18 30.86 -5.62
CA GLU A 280 -9.59 29.79 -4.69
C GLU A 280 -10.25 28.62 -5.43
N GLU A 281 -11.12 28.94 -6.40
CA GLU A 281 -11.83 27.94 -7.18
C GLU A 281 -10.88 27.21 -8.14
N GLN A 282 -9.94 27.93 -8.77
CA GLN A 282 -8.85 27.33 -9.54
C GLN A 282 -8.06 26.31 -8.70
N ALA A 283 -7.72 26.66 -7.45
CA ALA A 283 -7.02 25.75 -6.55
C ALA A 283 -7.85 24.49 -6.23
N LYS A 284 -9.17 24.64 -6.02
CA LYS A 284 -10.10 23.51 -5.83
C LYS A 284 -10.17 22.61 -7.07
N MET A 285 -10.33 23.19 -8.25
CA MET A 285 -10.39 22.45 -9.52
C MET A 285 -9.12 21.63 -9.77
N ILE A 286 -7.95 22.25 -9.61
CA ILE A 286 -6.64 21.59 -9.76
C ILE A 286 -6.44 20.51 -8.70
N GLY A 287 -6.83 20.80 -7.46
CA GLY A 287 -6.79 19.85 -6.37
C GLY A 287 -7.65 18.61 -6.64
N LEU A 288 -8.89 18.80 -7.09
CA LEU A 288 -9.81 17.72 -7.44
C LEU A 288 -9.32 16.91 -8.64
N TYR A 289 -8.82 17.57 -9.68
CA TYR A 289 -8.17 16.89 -10.79
C TYR A 289 -7.00 16.04 -10.30
N SER A 290 -6.13 16.60 -9.44
CA SER A 290 -4.97 15.88 -8.88
C SER A 290 -5.42 14.57 -8.25
N LEU A 291 -6.44 14.65 -7.39
CA LEU A 291 -6.99 13.48 -6.71
C LEU A 291 -7.55 12.45 -7.70
N LYS A 292 -8.36 12.88 -8.67
CA LYS A 292 -8.91 11.99 -9.72
C LYS A 292 -7.81 11.34 -10.56
N HIS A 293 -6.81 12.11 -10.97
CA HIS A 293 -5.66 11.63 -11.73
C HIS A 293 -4.91 10.53 -10.96
N TYR A 294 -4.71 10.67 -9.65
CA TYR A 294 -4.11 9.62 -8.82
C TYR A 294 -4.85 8.28 -8.90
N PHE A 295 -6.18 8.28 -9.06
CA PHE A 295 -6.96 7.04 -9.23
C PHE A 295 -7.11 6.57 -10.68
N ALA A 296 -6.82 7.40 -11.68
CA ALA A 296 -7.04 7.08 -13.09
C ALA A 296 -5.76 6.78 -13.88
N HIS A 297 -4.61 7.30 -13.46
CA HIS A 297 -3.37 7.22 -14.27
C HIS A 297 -2.77 5.82 -14.35
N GLY A 298 -2.94 4.95 -13.35
CA GLY A 298 -2.19 3.69 -13.23
C GLY A 298 -2.21 2.79 -14.47
N VAL A 299 -3.38 2.55 -15.07
CA VAL A 299 -3.52 1.75 -16.32
C VAL A 299 -2.90 2.46 -17.52
N VAL A 300 -3.02 3.78 -17.59
CA VAL A 300 -2.41 4.57 -18.67
C VAL A 300 -0.89 4.54 -18.58
N GLU A 301 -0.34 4.68 -17.37
CA GLU A 301 1.10 4.54 -17.15
C GLU A 301 1.59 3.13 -17.46
N TYR A 302 0.81 2.10 -17.16
CA TYR A 302 1.12 0.74 -17.58
C TYR A 302 1.27 0.65 -19.11
N ILE A 303 0.32 1.21 -19.88
CA ILE A 303 0.39 1.22 -21.34
C ILE A 303 1.64 1.94 -21.85
N ARG A 304 1.93 3.13 -21.30
CA ARG A 304 3.13 3.91 -21.66
C ARG A 304 4.42 3.17 -21.33
N MET A 305 4.44 2.49 -20.18
CA MET A 305 5.56 1.72 -19.68
C MET A 305 5.84 0.51 -20.58
N VAL A 306 4.84 -0.33 -20.88
CA VAL A 306 5.03 -1.49 -21.76
C VAL A 306 5.52 -1.05 -23.14
N ASN A 307 4.84 -0.07 -23.75
CA ASN A 307 5.27 0.50 -25.03
C ASN A 307 6.66 1.12 -24.97
N HIS A 308 7.18 1.54 -23.82
CA HIS A 308 8.55 2.03 -23.75
C HIS A 308 9.55 0.86 -23.69
N LEU A 309 9.31 -0.10 -22.80
CA LEU A 309 10.24 -1.17 -22.47
C LEU A 309 10.44 -2.15 -23.63
N ASP A 310 9.38 -2.44 -24.38
CA ASP A 310 9.45 -3.37 -25.53
C ASP A 310 10.40 -2.88 -26.64
N TYR A 311 10.66 -1.58 -26.71
CA TYR A 311 11.62 -1.01 -27.66
C TYR A 311 12.98 -0.64 -27.03
N SER A 312 13.13 -0.71 -25.69
CA SER A 312 14.27 -0.07 -25.01
C SER A 312 15.09 -0.95 -24.06
N THR A 313 14.58 -2.05 -23.50
CA THR A 313 15.27 -2.72 -22.37
C THR A 313 14.92 -4.20 -22.12
N GLY A 314 15.69 -4.86 -21.24
CA GLY A 314 15.51 -6.25 -20.78
C GLY A 314 14.96 -6.37 -19.33
N TYR A 315 14.69 -7.59 -18.87
CA TYR A 315 14.00 -7.88 -17.60
C TYR A 315 14.91 -7.79 -16.34
N TYR A 316 14.34 -7.37 -15.20
CA TYR A 316 15.08 -7.03 -13.97
C TYR A 316 14.94 -8.00 -12.79
N TYR A 317 14.21 -9.09 -12.97
CA TYR A 317 14.15 -10.26 -12.08
C TYR A 317 13.78 -9.95 -10.62
N GLY A 318 12.96 -8.93 -10.39
CA GLY A 318 12.47 -8.52 -9.08
C GLY A 318 13.20 -7.31 -8.50
N GLN A 319 14.30 -6.86 -9.13
CA GLN A 319 15.04 -5.70 -8.64
C GLN A 319 14.20 -4.43 -8.63
N TYR A 320 13.20 -4.31 -9.51
CA TYR A 320 12.33 -3.15 -9.55
C TYR A 320 11.24 -3.21 -8.47
N GLU A 321 10.47 -4.30 -8.42
CA GLU A 321 9.36 -4.47 -7.47
C GLU A 321 9.86 -4.56 -6.02
N PHE A 322 10.98 -5.25 -5.82
CA PHE A 322 11.53 -5.60 -4.52
C PHE A 322 12.83 -4.86 -4.20
N ASP A 323 13.08 -3.70 -4.82
CA ASP A 323 14.32 -2.90 -4.69
C ASP A 323 14.78 -2.74 -3.24
N VAL A 324 13.83 -2.62 -2.31
CA VAL A 324 14.10 -2.55 -0.87
C VAL A 324 14.99 -3.69 -0.36
N PHE A 325 14.74 -4.93 -0.79
CA PHE A 325 15.55 -6.08 -0.39
C PHE A 325 16.89 -6.09 -1.13
N PHE A 326 16.90 -5.69 -2.40
CA PHE A 326 18.14 -5.56 -3.17
C PHE A 326 19.04 -4.46 -2.63
N LYS A 327 18.49 -3.37 -2.09
CA LYS A 327 19.22 -2.31 -1.39
C LYS A 327 19.97 -2.84 -0.16
N PHE A 328 19.38 -3.79 0.56
CA PHE A 328 20.08 -4.47 1.65
C PHE A 328 21.32 -5.19 1.11
N PHE A 329 21.18 -6.01 0.07
CA PHE A 329 22.33 -6.70 -0.54
C PHE A 329 23.36 -5.74 -1.16
N ARG A 330 22.92 -4.65 -1.80
CA ARG A 330 23.81 -3.58 -2.30
C ARG A 330 24.65 -2.98 -1.18
N SER A 331 24.08 -2.82 0.01
CA SER A 331 24.82 -2.29 1.16
C SER A 331 25.96 -3.21 1.64
N PHE A 332 25.97 -4.48 1.20
CA PHE A 332 27.08 -5.44 1.42
C PHE A 332 27.97 -5.62 0.18
N GLY A 333 27.90 -4.72 -0.82
CA GLY A 333 28.77 -4.73 -1.99
C GLY A 333 28.32 -5.64 -3.14
N VAL A 334 27.11 -6.21 -3.10
CA VAL A 334 26.58 -6.98 -4.24
C VAL A 334 26.30 -6.02 -5.41
N PRO A 335 26.81 -6.27 -6.64
CA PRO A 335 26.76 -5.34 -7.77
C PRO A 335 25.38 -5.30 -8.45
N LEU A 336 24.35 -4.93 -7.70
CA LEU A 336 22.97 -4.75 -8.18
C LEU A 336 22.74 -3.29 -8.58
N LYS A 337 21.78 -3.06 -9.47
CA LYS A 337 21.48 -1.71 -9.97
C LYS A 337 20.94 -0.83 -8.84
N SER A 338 21.36 0.43 -8.78
CA SER A 338 20.89 1.41 -7.78
C SER A 338 19.42 1.81 -8.02
N GLY A 339 18.79 2.43 -7.03
CA GLY A 339 17.42 2.94 -7.19
C GLY A 339 17.31 3.99 -8.31
N VAL A 340 18.35 4.80 -8.49
CA VAL A 340 18.45 5.80 -9.56
C VAL A 340 18.54 5.12 -10.94
N GLN A 341 19.36 4.07 -11.05
CA GLN A 341 19.46 3.25 -12.26
C GLN A 341 18.15 2.50 -12.56
N MET A 342 17.43 2.06 -11.53
CA MET A 342 16.10 1.45 -11.68
C MET A 342 15.09 2.44 -12.24
N GLN A 343 15.08 3.67 -11.72
CA GLN A 343 14.18 4.72 -12.21
C GLN A 343 14.54 5.22 -13.61
N SER A 344 15.82 5.16 -14.03
CA SER A 344 16.22 5.60 -15.38
C SER A 344 15.73 4.71 -16.52
N ILE A 345 15.28 3.49 -16.20
CA ILE A 345 14.67 2.58 -17.17
C ILE A 345 13.26 3.06 -17.58
N LEU A 346 12.60 3.80 -16.71
CA LEU A 346 11.28 4.34 -17.00
C LEU A 346 11.39 5.65 -17.75
N LYS A 347 10.61 5.78 -18.82
CA LYS A 347 10.43 7.05 -19.54
C LYS A 347 9.90 8.15 -18.62
N ARG A 348 8.99 7.81 -17.69
CA ARG A 348 8.51 8.71 -16.64
C ARG A 348 8.96 8.21 -15.27
N LYS A 349 9.89 8.93 -14.67
CA LYS A 349 10.43 8.63 -13.33
C LYS A 349 9.41 8.99 -12.25
N ALA A 350 9.40 8.22 -11.16
CA ALA A 350 8.60 8.50 -9.96
C ALA A 350 7.08 8.63 -10.19
N VAL A 351 6.55 8.00 -11.25
CA VAL A 351 5.11 7.88 -11.50
C VAL A 351 4.68 6.45 -11.24
N TYR A 352 3.61 6.27 -10.48
CA TYR A 352 3.09 4.96 -10.17
C TYR A 352 2.34 4.37 -11.37
N SER A 353 2.48 3.07 -11.57
CA SER A 353 1.63 2.29 -12.47
C SER A 353 0.74 1.34 -11.65
N THR A 354 0.00 0.47 -12.34
CA THR A 354 -0.78 -0.59 -11.70
C THR A 354 0.11 -1.53 -10.87
N PHE A 355 -0.51 -2.32 -9.98
CA PHE A 355 0.14 -3.46 -9.31
C PHE A 355 0.88 -4.40 -10.29
N PHE A 356 0.35 -4.52 -11.50
CA PHE A 356 0.87 -5.39 -12.55
C PHE A 356 2.09 -4.83 -13.29
N GLY A 357 2.31 -3.51 -13.25
CA GLY A 357 3.36 -2.85 -14.01
C GLY A 357 4.77 -3.30 -13.63
N PRO A 358 5.14 -3.25 -12.36
CA PRO A 358 6.45 -3.73 -11.91
C PRO A 358 6.74 -5.20 -12.23
N PHE A 359 5.74 -6.08 -12.17
CA PHE A 359 5.93 -7.48 -12.62
C PHE A 359 6.29 -7.56 -14.11
N TYR A 360 5.80 -6.64 -14.95
CA TYR A 360 6.20 -6.56 -16.34
C TYR A 360 7.64 -6.06 -16.50
N ILE A 361 8.03 -5.04 -15.73
CA ILE A 361 9.42 -4.55 -15.70
C ILE A 361 10.38 -5.69 -15.32
N ASP A 362 10.02 -6.43 -14.28
CA ASP A 362 10.89 -7.46 -13.73
C ASP A 362 10.91 -8.76 -14.52
N PHE A 363 9.79 -9.18 -15.11
CA PHE A 363 9.66 -10.52 -15.69
C PHE A 363 9.04 -10.56 -17.09
N GLY A 364 8.63 -9.41 -17.65
CA GLY A 364 7.94 -9.35 -18.93
C GLY A 364 6.76 -10.30 -19.00
N PHE A 365 6.61 -11.00 -20.12
CA PHE A 365 5.54 -11.99 -20.30
C PHE A 365 5.57 -13.12 -19.25
N PHE A 366 6.75 -13.48 -18.72
CA PHE A 366 6.87 -14.50 -17.66
C PHE A 366 6.23 -14.05 -16.34
N GLY A 367 5.93 -12.76 -16.17
CA GLY A 367 5.11 -12.24 -15.07
C GLY A 367 3.76 -12.94 -14.94
N VAL A 368 3.21 -13.49 -16.03
CA VAL A 368 2.01 -14.36 -16.01
C VAL A 368 2.17 -15.51 -15.01
N VAL A 369 3.30 -16.22 -15.01
CA VAL A 369 3.53 -17.37 -14.13
C VAL A 369 3.64 -16.92 -12.67
N ILE A 370 4.36 -15.83 -12.42
CA ILE A 370 4.51 -15.26 -11.07
C ILE A 370 3.15 -14.85 -10.49
N LEU A 371 2.32 -14.18 -11.30
CA LEU A 371 0.99 -13.73 -10.87
C LEU A 371 0.02 -14.89 -10.63
N PHE A 372 0.15 -16.01 -11.36
CA PHE A 372 -0.60 -17.23 -11.06
C PHE A 372 -0.30 -17.72 -9.64
N PHE A 373 0.97 -17.85 -9.29
CA PHE A 373 1.38 -18.29 -7.95
C PHE A 373 1.02 -17.25 -6.87
N TRP A 374 1.10 -15.95 -7.19
CA TRP A 374 0.65 -14.88 -6.30
C TRP A 374 -0.85 -14.97 -6.00
N GLY A 375 -1.66 -15.25 -7.03
CA GLY A 375 -3.10 -15.51 -6.89
C GLY A 375 -3.39 -16.73 -6.01
N ARG A 376 -2.67 -17.83 -6.23
CA ARG A 376 -2.78 -19.05 -5.43
C ARG A 376 -2.39 -18.82 -3.96
N PHE A 377 -1.31 -18.08 -3.72
CA PHE A 377 -0.87 -17.66 -2.40
C PHE A 377 -1.93 -16.80 -1.70
N THR A 378 -2.45 -15.79 -2.39
CA THR A 378 -3.52 -14.91 -1.90
C THR A 378 -4.76 -15.70 -1.49
N LYS A 379 -5.17 -16.68 -2.30
CA LYS A 379 -6.30 -17.56 -1.97
C LYS A 379 -6.04 -18.40 -0.72
N ARG A 380 -4.82 -18.91 -0.53
CA ARG A 380 -4.46 -19.67 0.69
C ARG A 380 -4.55 -18.79 1.93
N VAL A 381 -4.00 -17.57 1.87
CA VAL A 381 -4.09 -16.60 2.97
C VAL A 381 -5.56 -16.25 3.26
N TYR A 382 -6.36 -16.02 2.22
CA TYR A 382 -7.79 -15.79 2.34
C TYR A 382 -8.53 -16.92 3.06
N ILE A 383 -8.31 -18.19 2.67
CA ILE A 383 -8.98 -19.34 3.29
C ILE A 383 -8.68 -19.39 4.80
N HIS A 384 -7.41 -19.32 5.18
CA HIS A 384 -7.03 -19.36 6.59
C HIS A 384 -7.48 -18.12 7.38
N ALA A 385 -7.63 -16.97 6.72
CA ALA A 385 -8.26 -15.78 7.30
C ALA A 385 -9.76 -16.01 7.56
N GLN A 386 -10.47 -16.71 6.67
CA GLN A 386 -11.87 -17.08 6.89
C GLN A 386 -12.04 -18.00 8.11
N ASP A 387 -11.06 -18.87 8.35
CA ASP A 387 -10.96 -19.75 9.53
C ASP A 387 -10.58 -19.01 10.83
N ARG A 388 -10.36 -17.69 10.74
CA ARG A 388 -10.06 -16.76 11.83
C ARG A 388 -8.67 -16.93 12.46
N ASN A 389 -7.71 -17.54 11.75
CA ASN A 389 -6.32 -17.57 12.18
C ASN A 389 -5.73 -16.16 12.17
N THR A 390 -5.08 -15.75 13.25
CA THR A 390 -4.73 -14.35 13.53
C THR A 390 -3.78 -13.77 12.50
N GLU A 391 -2.70 -14.49 12.24
CA GLU A 391 -1.65 -14.15 11.29
C GLU A 391 -2.17 -14.02 9.86
N TYR A 392 -3.12 -14.87 9.48
CA TYR A 392 -3.73 -14.81 8.16
C TYR A 392 -4.78 -13.70 8.04
N VAL A 393 -5.54 -13.40 9.09
CA VAL A 393 -6.48 -12.27 9.07
C VAL A 393 -5.73 -10.95 8.91
N VAL A 394 -4.66 -10.78 9.69
CA VAL A 394 -3.84 -9.57 9.69
C VAL A 394 -3.11 -9.40 8.35
N PHE A 395 -2.51 -10.47 7.81
CA PHE A 395 -1.90 -10.43 6.48
C PHE A 395 -2.93 -10.24 5.36
N TYR A 396 -4.09 -10.88 5.44
CA TYR A 396 -5.12 -10.68 4.44
C TYR A 396 -5.62 -9.23 4.40
N GLY A 397 -5.68 -8.52 5.53
CA GLY A 397 -6.01 -7.09 5.54
C GLY A 397 -5.04 -6.25 4.69
N TYR A 398 -3.76 -6.59 4.72
CA TYR A 398 -2.72 -5.96 3.90
C TYR A 398 -2.86 -6.35 2.42
N LEU A 399 -2.99 -7.64 2.10
CA LEU A 399 -3.20 -8.11 0.72
C LEU A 399 -4.50 -7.54 0.12
N ALA A 400 -5.58 -7.47 0.90
CA ALA A 400 -6.84 -6.89 0.47
C ALA A 400 -6.69 -5.42 0.06
N THR A 401 -5.85 -4.67 0.78
CA THR A 401 -5.53 -3.28 0.44
C THR A 401 -4.75 -3.18 -0.85
N ILE A 402 -3.76 -4.05 -1.09
CA ILE A 402 -3.04 -4.10 -2.37
C ILE A 402 -3.99 -4.45 -3.51
N ILE A 403 -4.87 -5.44 -3.33
CA ILE A 403 -5.77 -5.91 -4.38
C ILE A 403 -6.81 -4.84 -4.74
N ILE A 404 -7.45 -4.19 -3.76
CA ILE A 404 -8.45 -3.14 -4.04
C ILE A 404 -7.85 -1.90 -4.69
N THR A 405 -6.53 -1.71 -4.59
CA THR A 405 -5.81 -0.58 -5.19
C THR A 405 -5.03 -0.91 -6.46
N SER A 406 -5.00 -2.19 -6.83
CA SER A 406 -4.17 -2.73 -7.91
C SER A 406 -4.34 -2.06 -9.28
N ALA A 407 -5.54 -1.57 -9.61
CA ALA A 407 -5.80 -0.91 -10.89
C ALA A 407 -5.19 0.50 -10.99
N PHE A 408 -4.90 1.15 -9.87
CA PHE A 408 -4.48 2.56 -9.88
C PHE A 408 -3.13 2.82 -9.24
N ILE A 409 -2.69 2.01 -8.28
CA ILE A 409 -1.36 2.14 -7.67
C ILE A 409 -0.82 0.79 -7.21
N ASN A 410 0.47 0.56 -7.41
CA ASN A 410 1.15 -0.54 -6.74
C ASN A 410 1.58 -0.16 -5.32
N PHE A 411 0.79 -0.58 -4.32
CA PHE A 411 1.15 -0.46 -2.90
C PHE A 411 2.14 -1.51 -2.39
N LEU A 412 2.72 -2.36 -3.25
CA LEU A 412 3.82 -3.25 -2.89
C LEU A 412 5.21 -2.63 -3.17
N LEU A 413 5.27 -1.58 -4.00
CA LEU A 413 6.51 -0.88 -4.35
C LEU A 413 7.03 0.01 -3.21
N GLY A 414 8.36 0.17 -3.14
CA GLY A 414 9.02 1.11 -2.24
C GLY A 414 8.97 0.67 -0.78
N SER A 415 8.83 1.60 0.16
CA SER A 415 8.88 1.27 1.60
C SER A 415 7.74 0.36 2.09
N SER A 416 6.70 0.17 1.28
CA SER A 416 5.62 -0.76 1.58
C SER A 416 6.09 -2.24 1.58
N SER A 417 7.15 -2.58 0.83
CA SER A 417 7.70 -3.95 0.77
C SER A 417 8.29 -4.41 2.10
N TYR A 418 8.74 -3.48 2.96
CA TYR A 418 9.16 -3.78 4.33
C TYR A 418 8.00 -4.37 5.17
N TYR A 419 6.76 -3.94 4.91
CA TYR A 419 5.59 -4.51 5.60
C TYR A 419 5.29 -5.92 5.11
N LEU A 420 5.41 -6.17 3.80
CA LEU A 420 5.25 -7.51 3.25
C LEU A 420 6.19 -8.50 3.95
N PHE A 421 7.46 -8.11 4.16
CA PHE A 421 8.41 -8.90 4.94
C PHE A 421 7.91 -9.18 6.36
N ALA A 422 7.48 -8.16 7.10
CA ALA A 422 7.00 -8.33 8.46
C ALA A 422 5.78 -9.27 8.56
N PHE A 423 4.85 -9.20 7.60
CA PHE A 423 3.73 -10.14 7.53
C PHE A 423 4.20 -11.57 7.22
N PHE A 424 5.16 -11.76 6.31
CA PHE A 424 5.72 -13.09 6.02
C PHE A 424 6.44 -13.68 7.22
N ILE A 425 7.33 -12.94 7.87
CA ILE A 425 8.01 -13.39 9.08
C ILE A 425 7.00 -13.74 10.17
N SER A 426 5.92 -12.97 10.30
CA SER A 426 4.85 -13.30 11.22
C SER A 426 4.18 -14.65 10.92
N LEU A 427 3.89 -14.97 9.64
CA LEU A 427 3.40 -16.30 9.26
C LEU A 427 4.38 -17.40 9.66
N LEU A 428 5.68 -17.20 9.41
CA LEU A 428 6.72 -18.18 9.74
C LEU A 428 6.82 -18.40 11.26
N LEU A 429 6.75 -17.33 12.06
CA LEU A 429 6.69 -17.43 13.51
C LEU A 429 5.48 -18.27 13.93
N PHE A 430 4.27 -18.02 13.43
CA PHE A 430 3.11 -18.84 13.80
C PHE A 430 3.25 -20.32 13.41
N LYS A 431 3.89 -20.60 12.28
CA LYS A 431 4.13 -21.95 11.79
C LYS A 431 5.15 -22.72 12.63
N PHE A 432 6.29 -22.09 12.95
CA PHE A 432 7.43 -22.76 13.58
C PHE A 432 7.54 -22.55 15.09
N TRP A 433 6.82 -21.56 15.65
CA TRP A 433 6.83 -21.32 17.09
C TRP A 433 6.16 -22.49 17.84
N PRO A 434 6.82 -23.04 18.86
CA PRO A 434 6.31 -24.21 19.56
C PRO A 434 5.01 -23.90 20.30
N ASN A 435 4.09 -24.87 20.34
CA ASN A 435 2.81 -24.72 21.05
C ASN A 435 2.97 -24.79 22.59
N ARG A 436 4.13 -25.26 23.08
CA ARG A 436 4.49 -25.36 24.50
C ARG A 436 5.90 -24.81 24.71
N LEU A 437 6.02 -23.49 24.85
CA LEU A 437 7.17 -22.89 25.54
C LEU A 437 6.80 -22.76 27.01
N VAL A 438 7.22 -23.75 27.80
CA VAL A 438 7.29 -23.61 29.25
C VAL A 438 8.66 -22.99 29.51
N LEU A 439 8.69 -21.67 29.75
CA LEU A 439 9.85 -21.08 30.41
C LEU A 439 9.82 -21.67 31.83
N LYS A 440 10.57 -22.74 32.07
CA LYS A 440 10.82 -23.21 33.43
C LYS A 440 11.43 -22.02 34.16
N ARG A 441 10.76 -21.53 35.21
CA ARG A 441 11.47 -20.79 36.24
C ARG A 441 12.39 -21.82 36.88
N GLU A 442 13.70 -21.66 36.72
CA GLU A 442 14.61 -22.34 37.61
C GLU A 442 14.36 -21.82 39.04
N PRO A 443 14.35 -22.72 40.03
CA PRO A 443 13.96 -22.42 41.40
C PRO A 443 14.86 -21.38 42.08
#